data_AF-A0A7V8DN93-F1
#
_entry.id   AF-A0A7V8DN93-F1
#
_cell.length_a   1.000
_cell.length_b   1.000
_cell.length_c   1.000
_cell.angle_alpha   90.00
_cell.angle_beta   90.00
_cell.angle_gamma   90.00
#
_symmetry.space_group_name_H-M   'P 1'
#
loop_
_entity.id
_entity.type
_entity.pdbx_description
1 polymer ?
#
loop_
_entity_poly.entity_id
_entity_poly.type
_entity_poly.pdbx_seq_one_letter_code
_entity_poly.pdbx_strand_id
1 'polypeptide(L)'
;MKPAAIIACLFVLALNGAASAQTGPAAEQVRYDWNRDGHMDKAMLVESNEDESVSLHIHFGRPNGRFAPPIIATNFAGSSPMIGDPAHIKLNAANSIVVTSSHIGIGRSKYEADTLVAFRGGQMKVVGYKIARWDAFDPEAATSCDVNFSTGRAVVLHTSQRRTRVVRHNLAPVPIRNWKMLPELRGTCPAYD
;
A
#
# COMPACT_ATOMS: atom_id res chain seq x y z
N MET A 1 25.33 -69.11 -40.78
CA MET A 1 25.66 -68.59 -39.44
C MET A 1 26.41 -67.28 -39.64
N LYS A 2 25.77 -66.15 -39.30
CA LYS A 2 26.26 -64.77 -39.49
C LYS A 2 26.29 -64.06 -38.13
N PRO A 3 27.26 -63.16 -37.85
CA PRO A 3 27.36 -62.46 -36.59
C PRO A 3 26.35 -61.30 -36.54
N ALA A 4 25.68 -61.11 -35.40
CA ALA A 4 24.85 -59.94 -35.14
C ALA A 4 25.65 -58.92 -34.32
N ALA A 5 25.92 -57.78 -34.94
CA ALA A 5 26.61 -56.63 -34.36
C ALA A 5 25.73 -55.94 -33.31
N ILE A 6 26.35 -55.58 -32.19
CA ILE A 6 25.74 -54.77 -31.12
C ILE A 6 25.85 -53.30 -31.57
N ILE A 7 24.71 -52.69 -31.90
CA ILE A 7 24.59 -51.27 -32.20
C ILE A 7 24.39 -50.52 -30.87
N ALA A 8 25.40 -49.76 -30.46
CA ALA A 8 25.34 -48.83 -29.34
C ALA A 8 24.53 -47.59 -29.76
N CYS A 9 23.41 -47.33 -29.09
CA CYS A 9 22.58 -46.15 -29.32
C CYS A 9 23.03 -45.03 -28.38
N LEU A 10 23.74 -44.03 -28.90
CA LEU A 10 24.07 -42.78 -28.19
C LEU A 10 22.77 -41.97 -27.99
N PHE A 11 22.33 -41.82 -26.74
CA PHE A 11 21.29 -40.85 -26.37
C PHE A 11 21.96 -39.50 -26.10
N VAL A 12 21.76 -38.54 -27.01
CA VAL A 12 22.14 -37.14 -26.79
C VAL A 12 21.02 -36.46 -26.00
N LEU A 13 21.24 -36.22 -24.69
CA LEU A 13 20.38 -35.34 -23.90
C LEU A 13 20.70 -33.87 -24.24
N ALA A 14 19.81 -33.22 -24.99
CA ALA A 14 19.79 -31.77 -25.09
C ALA A 14 19.25 -31.18 -23.78
N LEU A 15 20.15 -30.64 -22.96
CA LEU A 15 19.81 -29.81 -21.80
C LEU A 15 19.31 -28.45 -22.30
N ASN A 16 17.99 -28.27 -22.35
CA ASN A 16 17.40 -26.93 -22.44
C ASN A 16 17.62 -26.23 -21.10
N GLY A 17 18.64 -25.37 -21.04
CA GLY A 17 18.82 -24.45 -19.92
C GLY A 17 17.68 -23.43 -19.90
N ALA A 18 16.76 -23.56 -18.95
CA ALA A 18 15.86 -22.48 -18.61
C ALA A 18 16.70 -21.34 -18.01
N ALA A 19 16.82 -20.24 -18.74
CA ALA A 19 17.38 -19.01 -18.19
C ALA A 19 16.46 -18.52 -17.05
N SER A 20 16.94 -18.58 -15.81
CA SER A 20 16.28 -17.87 -14.71
C SER A 20 16.50 -16.37 -14.93
N ALA A 21 15.44 -15.66 -15.33
CA ALA A 21 15.43 -14.21 -15.22
C ALA A 21 15.57 -13.86 -13.73
N GLN A 22 16.64 -13.16 -13.36
CA GLN A 22 16.75 -12.57 -12.03
C GLN A 22 15.66 -11.52 -11.88
N THR A 23 14.54 -11.91 -11.26
CA THR A 23 13.56 -10.98 -10.73
C THR A 23 14.21 -10.27 -9.56
N GLY A 24 14.49 -8.96 -9.70
CA GLY A 24 14.58 -8.08 -8.54
C GLY A 24 13.30 -8.19 -7.70
N PRO A 25 13.30 -7.73 -6.44
CA PRO A 25 12.12 -7.85 -5.57
C PRO A 25 10.89 -7.31 -6.32
N ALA A 26 9.86 -8.14 -6.47
CA ALA A 26 8.65 -7.75 -7.17
C ALA A 26 8.05 -6.55 -6.44
N ALA A 27 7.88 -5.42 -7.13
CA ALA A 27 7.14 -4.30 -6.59
C ALA A 27 5.76 -4.79 -6.15
N GLU A 28 5.41 -4.56 -4.88
CA GLU A 28 4.13 -5.00 -4.35
C GLU A 28 3.00 -4.31 -5.10
N GLN A 29 2.07 -5.12 -5.61
CA GLN A 29 0.99 -4.65 -6.48
C GLN A 29 -0.30 -5.40 -6.18
N VAL A 30 -1.41 -4.68 -6.35
CA VAL A 30 -2.75 -5.25 -6.28
C VAL A 30 -3.51 -4.95 -7.56
N ARG A 31 -4.47 -5.80 -7.89
CA ARG A 31 -5.27 -5.71 -9.11
C ARG A 31 -6.73 -5.94 -8.78
N TYR A 32 -7.59 -5.06 -9.27
CA TYR A 32 -9.05 -5.18 -9.21
C TYR A 32 -9.66 -4.30 -10.32
N ASP A 33 -10.91 -4.52 -10.70
CA ASP A 33 -11.64 -3.62 -11.60
C ASP A 33 -12.37 -2.56 -10.75
N TRP A 34 -11.67 -1.47 -10.42
CA TRP A 34 -12.20 -0.46 -9.48
C TRP A 34 -13.24 0.45 -10.13
N ASN A 35 -13.09 0.76 -11.41
CA ASN A 35 -14.04 1.59 -12.16
C ASN A 35 -15.20 0.79 -12.76
N ARG A 36 -15.16 -0.55 -12.68
CA ARG A 36 -16.19 -1.49 -13.16
C ARG A 36 -16.41 -1.40 -14.67
N ASP A 37 -15.35 -1.17 -15.42
CA ASP A 37 -15.42 -1.10 -16.88
C ASP A 37 -15.21 -2.46 -17.57
N GLY A 38 -15.01 -3.53 -16.79
CA GLY A 38 -14.76 -4.88 -17.28
C GLY A 38 -13.28 -5.16 -17.58
N HIS A 39 -12.38 -4.23 -17.25
CA HIS A 39 -10.94 -4.37 -17.42
C HIS A 39 -10.22 -4.31 -16.08
N MET A 40 -9.22 -5.19 -15.92
CA MET A 40 -8.45 -5.23 -14.68
C MET A 40 -7.53 -4.03 -14.57
N ASP A 41 -7.68 -3.27 -13.48
CA ASP A 41 -6.76 -2.20 -13.11
C ASP A 41 -5.58 -2.74 -12.31
N LYS A 42 -4.61 -1.87 -12.05
CA LYS A 42 -3.43 -2.16 -11.24
C LYS A 42 -3.08 -0.97 -10.35
N ALA A 43 -2.79 -1.24 -9.08
CA ALA A 43 -2.16 -0.29 -8.17
C ALA A 43 -0.84 -0.86 -7.68
N MET A 44 0.20 -0.02 -7.59
CA MET A 44 1.51 -0.42 -7.11
C MET A 44 2.19 0.71 -6.35
N LEU A 45 3.05 0.32 -5.41
CA LEU A 45 3.91 1.23 -4.69
C LEU A 45 5.24 1.38 -5.42
N VAL A 46 5.75 2.61 -5.47
CA VAL A 46 7.03 2.95 -6.08
C VAL A 46 7.82 3.76 -5.07
N GLU A 47 8.92 3.20 -4.57
CA GLU A 47 9.84 3.88 -3.67
C GLU A 47 10.64 4.95 -4.41
N SER A 48 10.85 6.07 -3.74
CA SER A 48 11.71 7.16 -4.19
C SER A 48 13.13 6.93 -3.67
N ASN A 49 14.12 7.10 -4.56
CA ASN A 49 15.53 7.04 -4.18
C ASN A 49 16.04 8.34 -3.54
N GLU A 50 15.23 9.41 -3.52
CA GLU A 50 15.68 10.76 -3.17
C GLU A 50 15.19 11.23 -1.80
N ASP A 51 13.99 10.85 -1.37
CA ASP A 51 13.29 11.50 -0.25
C ASP A 51 12.56 10.56 0.71
N GLU A 52 13.00 9.29 0.82
CA GLU A 52 12.45 8.31 1.79
C GLU A 52 10.91 8.24 1.75
N SER A 53 10.37 8.28 0.53
CA SER A 53 8.94 8.36 0.27
C SER A 53 8.49 7.26 -0.69
N VAL A 54 7.22 6.87 -0.57
CA VAL A 54 6.56 5.95 -1.50
C VAL A 54 5.47 6.70 -2.25
N SER A 55 5.47 6.55 -3.57
CA SER A 55 4.40 6.99 -4.46
C SER A 55 3.41 5.86 -4.73
N LEU A 56 2.12 6.19 -4.79
CA LEU A 56 1.08 5.27 -5.23
C LEU A 56 0.78 5.50 -6.71
N HIS A 57 0.98 4.47 -7.53
CA HIS A 57 0.72 4.50 -8.97
C HIS A 57 -0.52 3.66 -9.27
N ILE A 58 -1.53 4.25 -9.91
CA ILE A 58 -2.75 3.56 -10.31
C ILE A 58 -2.92 3.61 -11.82
N HIS A 59 -3.05 2.44 -12.43
CA HIS A 59 -3.22 2.22 -13.84
C HIS A 59 -4.60 1.63 -14.12
N PHE A 60 -5.43 2.34 -14.87
CA PHE A 60 -6.69 1.78 -15.34
C PHE A 60 -6.49 0.85 -16.55
N GLY A 61 -7.20 -0.27 -16.55
CA GLY A 61 -7.25 -1.20 -17.67
C GLY A 61 -7.86 -0.56 -18.92
N ARG A 62 -7.60 -1.16 -20.08
CA ARG A 62 -8.21 -0.76 -21.36
C ARG A 62 -8.65 -2.01 -22.13
N PRO A 63 -9.61 -1.87 -23.06
CA PRO A 63 -10.11 -2.99 -23.87
C PRO A 63 -9.04 -3.75 -24.66
N ASN A 64 -7.94 -3.08 -25.02
CA ASN A 64 -6.84 -3.68 -25.76
C ASN A 64 -5.83 -4.44 -24.88
N GLY A 65 -6.17 -4.71 -23.61
CA GLY A 65 -5.32 -5.40 -22.66
C GLY A 65 -4.13 -4.58 -22.15
N ARG A 66 -4.05 -3.29 -22.49
CA ARG A 66 -3.01 -2.37 -22.00
C ARG A 66 -3.53 -1.52 -20.84
N PHE A 67 -2.60 -0.88 -20.14
CA PHE A 67 -2.91 0.08 -19.10
C PHE A 67 -2.87 1.52 -19.63
N ALA A 68 -3.71 2.38 -19.07
CA ALA A 68 -3.57 3.83 -19.19
C ALA A 68 -2.30 4.32 -18.46
N PRO A 69 -1.78 5.53 -18.82
CA PRO A 69 -0.79 6.21 -18.01
C PRO A 69 -1.25 6.32 -16.55
N PRO A 70 -0.34 6.21 -15.57
CA PRO A 70 -0.73 6.14 -14.17
C PRO A 70 -1.28 7.47 -13.66
N ILE A 71 -2.24 7.35 -12.75
CA ILE A 71 -2.48 8.37 -11.74
C ILE A 71 -1.44 8.19 -10.65
N ILE A 72 -0.60 9.20 -10.47
CA ILE A 72 0.50 9.18 -9.51
C ILE A 72 0.11 10.09 -8.35
N ALA A 73 0.17 9.54 -7.14
CA ALA A 73 0.20 10.29 -5.90
C ALA A 73 1.61 10.18 -5.31
N THR A 74 2.36 11.28 -5.35
CA THR A 74 3.70 11.34 -4.78
C THR A 74 3.64 11.49 -3.26
N ASN A 75 4.67 11.05 -2.55
CA ASN A 75 4.80 11.16 -1.10
C ASN A 75 3.55 10.63 -0.36
N PHE A 76 3.01 9.52 -0.87
CA PHE A 76 1.75 8.94 -0.44
C PHE A 76 1.88 8.21 0.90
N ALA A 77 3.00 7.52 1.08
CA ALA A 77 3.40 6.80 2.29
C ALA A 77 4.87 7.11 2.63
N GLY A 78 5.26 6.99 3.89
CA GLY A 78 6.66 7.05 4.29
C GLY A 78 7.38 5.75 3.95
N SER A 79 8.66 5.85 3.57
CA SER A 79 9.51 4.71 3.24
C SER A 79 10.87 4.93 3.89
N SER A 80 11.24 4.17 4.91
CA SER A 80 12.60 4.28 5.40
C SER A 80 13.04 2.97 6.06
N PRO A 81 13.96 2.21 5.42
CA PRO A 81 14.42 0.92 5.95
C PRO A 81 15.23 1.04 7.25
N MET A 82 15.66 2.24 7.65
CA MET A 82 16.28 2.48 8.97
C MET A 82 15.26 2.76 10.07
N ILE A 83 14.00 3.00 9.70
CA ILE A 83 12.96 3.64 10.49
C ILE A 83 11.71 2.77 10.56
N GLY A 84 11.55 1.71 9.75
CA GLY A 84 10.43 0.78 9.88
C GLY A 84 10.35 -0.24 8.74
N ASP A 85 9.22 -0.97 8.69
CA ASP A 85 8.93 -1.87 7.59
C ASP A 85 8.63 -1.07 6.30
N PRO A 86 9.04 -1.58 5.11
CA PRO A 86 8.63 -1.00 3.84
C PRO A 86 7.11 -0.84 3.75
N ALA A 87 6.67 0.25 3.12
CA ALA A 87 5.25 0.43 2.88
C ALA A 87 4.72 -0.70 2.00
N HIS A 88 3.56 -1.24 2.36
CA HIS A 88 2.96 -2.38 1.68
C HIS A 88 1.52 -2.11 1.24
N ILE A 89 1.03 -2.89 0.27
CA ILE A 89 -0.24 -2.65 -0.41
C ILE A 89 -1.08 -3.92 -0.52
N LYS A 90 -2.30 -3.86 0.00
CA LYS A 90 -3.26 -4.97 -0.06
C LYS A 90 -4.65 -4.49 -0.48
N LEU A 91 -5.52 -5.44 -0.81
CA LEU A 91 -6.95 -5.22 -0.89
C LEU A 91 -7.62 -5.60 0.42
N ASN A 92 -8.59 -4.81 0.86
CA ASN A 92 -9.49 -5.24 1.93
C ASN A 92 -10.65 -6.09 1.38
N ALA A 93 -11.52 -6.58 2.26
CA ALA A 93 -12.69 -7.38 1.88
C ALA A 93 -13.69 -6.66 0.93
N ALA A 94 -13.63 -5.33 0.86
CA ALA A 94 -14.44 -4.50 -0.05
C ALA A 94 -13.67 -4.11 -1.34
N ASN A 95 -12.54 -4.76 -1.61
CA ASN A 95 -11.64 -4.49 -2.74
C ASN A 95 -11.13 -3.04 -2.81
N SER A 96 -11.14 -2.33 -1.68
CA SER A 96 -10.47 -1.05 -1.56
C SER A 96 -8.97 -1.28 -1.36
N ILE A 97 -8.15 -0.40 -1.90
CA ILE A 97 -6.71 -0.43 -1.72
C ILE A 97 -6.40 0.05 -0.30
N VAL A 98 -5.58 -0.70 0.41
CA VAL A 98 -5.01 -0.31 1.70
C VAL A 98 -3.51 -0.20 1.52
N VAL A 99 -2.97 0.99 1.75
CA VAL A 99 -1.53 1.21 1.83
C VAL A 99 -1.17 1.36 3.29
N THR A 100 -0.34 0.45 3.79
CA THR A 100 0.14 0.46 5.17
C THR A 100 1.56 1.00 5.19
N SER A 101 1.83 1.91 6.11
CA SER A 101 3.15 2.50 6.35
C SER A 101 3.43 2.55 7.85
N SER A 102 4.70 2.43 8.23
CA SER A 102 5.08 2.41 9.64
C SER A 102 6.41 3.11 9.90
N HIS A 103 6.57 3.60 11.12
CA HIS A 103 7.86 3.93 11.71
C HIS A 103 7.94 3.18 13.02
N ILE A 104 8.59 2.02 13.01
CA ILE A 104 8.79 1.18 14.19
C ILE A 104 10.28 0.99 14.56
N GLY A 105 11.20 1.43 13.69
CA GLY A 105 12.66 1.29 13.77
C GLY A 105 13.33 2.18 14.83
N ILE A 106 14.39 2.91 14.51
CA ILE A 106 15.11 3.71 15.54
C ILE A 106 14.33 4.99 15.87
N GLY A 107 14.32 5.38 17.15
CA GLY A 107 13.67 6.59 17.67
C GLY A 107 12.58 6.30 18.71
N ARG A 108 12.10 7.35 19.39
CA ARG A 108 11.05 7.23 20.42
C ARG A 108 9.65 7.16 19.83
N SER A 109 9.35 8.05 18.90
CA SER A 109 8.03 8.16 18.29
C SER A 109 7.80 7.03 17.29
N LYS A 110 6.74 6.26 17.52
CA LYS A 110 6.31 5.16 16.67
C LYS A 110 5.01 5.49 16.01
N TYR A 111 4.79 4.97 14.81
CA TYR A 111 3.47 4.94 14.22
C TYR A 111 3.26 3.75 13.29
N GLU A 112 1.99 3.39 13.13
CA GLU A 112 1.48 2.57 12.04
C GLU A 112 0.28 3.29 11.45
N ALA A 113 0.20 3.33 10.12
CA ALA A 113 -0.87 4.02 9.41
C ALA A 113 -1.37 3.22 8.21
N ASP A 114 -2.70 3.10 8.11
CA ASP A 114 -3.40 2.56 6.96
C ASP A 114 -4.11 3.70 6.21
N THR A 115 -3.74 3.89 4.94
CA THR A 115 -4.44 4.80 4.03
C THR A 115 -5.36 4.00 3.12
N LEU A 116 -6.67 4.26 3.20
CA LEU A 116 -7.70 3.54 2.46
C LEU A 116 -8.08 4.32 1.20
N VAL A 117 -7.90 3.70 0.03
CA VAL A 117 -8.23 4.28 -1.28
C VAL A 117 -9.35 3.49 -1.96
N ALA A 118 -10.33 4.21 -2.50
CA ALA A 118 -11.41 3.61 -3.26
C ALA A 118 -11.84 4.51 -4.44
N PHE A 119 -12.41 3.89 -5.48
CA PHE A 119 -13.00 4.62 -6.60
C PHE A 119 -14.37 5.17 -6.22
N ARG A 120 -14.53 6.49 -6.22
CA ARG A 120 -15.76 7.21 -5.83
C ARG A 120 -15.96 8.45 -6.68
N GLY A 121 -17.14 8.59 -7.27
CA GLY A 121 -17.47 9.76 -8.10
C GLY A 121 -16.51 9.92 -9.29
N GLY A 122 -16.17 8.81 -9.96
CA GLY A 122 -15.32 8.81 -11.16
C GLY A 122 -13.82 8.96 -10.92
N GLN A 123 -13.35 8.92 -9.67
CA GLN A 123 -11.94 9.13 -9.34
C GLN A 123 -11.47 8.20 -8.21
N MET A 124 -10.18 7.87 -8.21
CA MET A 124 -9.53 7.26 -7.04
C MET A 124 -9.37 8.32 -5.96
N LYS A 125 -9.91 8.03 -4.78
CA LYS A 125 -9.89 8.93 -3.62
C LYS A 125 -9.44 8.19 -2.38
N VAL A 126 -8.70 8.88 -1.52
CA VAL A 126 -8.53 8.47 -0.13
C VAL A 126 -9.88 8.66 0.55
N VAL A 127 -10.42 7.57 1.09
CA VAL A 127 -11.76 7.51 1.72
C VAL A 127 -11.69 7.25 3.22
N GLY A 128 -10.51 6.90 3.72
CA GLY A 128 -10.26 6.79 5.15
C GLY A 128 -8.78 6.75 5.47
N TYR A 129 -8.47 7.01 6.72
CA TYR A 129 -7.11 6.99 7.25
C TYR A 129 -7.14 6.55 8.70
N LYS A 130 -6.40 5.48 9.01
CA LYS A 130 -6.23 4.99 10.36
C LYS A 130 -4.78 5.15 10.76
N ILE A 131 -4.53 5.68 11.94
CA ILE A 131 -3.18 5.80 12.50
C ILE A 131 -3.17 5.42 13.97
N ALA A 132 -2.14 4.68 14.37
CA ALA A 132 -1.76 4.47 15.75
C ALA A 132 -0.39 5.10 15.99
N ARG A 133 -0.20 5.73 17.14
CA ARG A 133 1.05 6.35 17.57
C ARG A 133 1.35 5.95 19.01
N TRP A 134 2.62 5.73 19.31
CA TRP A 134 3.07 5.45 20.68
C TRP A 134 4.52 5.90 20.89
N ASP A 135 4.89 6.13 22.15
CA ASP A 135 6.28 6.29 22.55
C ASP A 135 6.83 4.90 22.87
N ALA A 136 8.00 4.56 22.34
CA ALA A 136 8.67 3.28 22.60
C ALA A 136 9.01 3.07 24.09
N PHE A 137 9.13 4.14 24.87
CA PHE A 137 9.44 4.13 26.30
C PHE A 137 8.20 4.33 27.18
N ASP A 138 7.08 4.76 26.61
CA ASP A 138 5.79 4.82 27.28
C ASP A 138 4.66 4.38 26.33
N PRO A 139 4.49 3.06 26.12
CA PRO A 139 3.44 2.55 25.25
C PRO A 139 2.02 2.80 25.79
N GLU A 140 1.87 3.04 27.09
CA GLU A 140 0.55 3.30 27.69
C GLU A 140 0.00 4.68 27.30
N ALA A 141 0.87 5.63 26.94
CA ALA A 141 0.48 6.91 26.38
C ALA A 141 -0.03 6.85 24.92
N ALA A 142 -0.13 5.65 24.32
CA ALA A 142 -0.51 5.49 22.92
C ALA A 142 -1.86 6.15 22.56
N THR A 143 -1.94 6.63 21.32
CA THR A 143 -3.15 7.18 20.72
C THR A 143 -3.43 6.51 19.39
N SER A 144 -4.71 6.34 19.05
CA SER A 144 -5.10 5.97 17.70
C SER A 144 -6.28 6.77 17.20
N CYS A 145 -6.36 6.94 15.90
CA CYS A 145 -7.39 7.70 15.21
C CYS A 145 -7.78 6.96 13.93
N ASP A 146 -9.05 6.62 13.78
CA ASP A 146 -9.62 6.03 12.57
C ASP A 146 -10.63 7.02 11.98
N VAL A 147 -10.27 7.60 10.83
CA VAL A 147 -11.03 8.65 10.15
C VAL A 147 -11.71 8.07 8.92
N ASN A 148 -13.02 8.26 8.84
CA ASN A 148 -13.82 7.88 7.69
C ASN A 148 -14.36 9.13 6.98
N PHE A 149 -13.71 9.48 5.86
CA PHE A 149 -14.07 10.63 5.05
C PHE A 149 -15.43 10.52 4.37
N SER A 150 -15.93 9.30 4.18
CA SER A 150 -17.26 9.09 3.58
C SER A 150 -18.40 9.38 4.56
N THR A 151 -18.15 9.26 5.87
CA THR A 151 -19.16 9.45 6.91
C THR A 151 -18.99 10.75 7.71
N GLY A 152 -17.84 11.43 7.57
CA GLY A 152 -17.52 12.60 8.39
C GLY A 152 -17.28 12.26 9.86
N ARG A 153 -16.87 11.01 10.16
CA ARG A 153 -16.67 10.51 11.53
C ARG A 153 -15.24 10.04 11.71
N ALA A 154 -14.69 10.36 12.87
CA ALA A 154 -13.45 9.79 13.37
C ALA A 154 -13.67 9.11 14.73
N VAL A 155 -12.98 8.01 14.97
CA VAL A 155 -12.90 7.34 16.27
C VAL A 155 -11.49 7.53 16.81
N VAL A 156 -11.37 8.21 17.95
CA VAL A 156 -10.11 8.49 18.62
C VAL A 156 -10.05 7.68 19.91
N LEU A 157 -8.95 6.97 20.13
CA LEU A 157 -8.67 6.21 21.35
C LEU A 157 -7.41 6.78 22.01
N HIS A 158 -7.52 7.06 23.31
CA HIS A 158 -6.38 7.34 24.18
C HIS A 158 -6.22 6.18 25.16
N THR A 159 -5.10 5.46 25.05
CA THR A 159 -4.85 4.25 25.83
C THR A 159 -4.73 4.55 27.32
N SER A 160 -3.94 5.55 27.70
CA SER A 160 -3.72 5.97 29.09
C SER A 160 -5.02 6.38 29.80
N GLN A 161 -5.91 7.05 29.08
CA GLN A 161 -7.21 7.49 29.60
C GLN A 161 -8.30 6.40 29.50
N ARG A 162 -8.00 5.26 28.85
CA ARG A 162 -8.98 4.23 28.46
C ARG A 162 -10.24 4.82 27.84
N ARG A 163 -10.05 5.87 27.03
CA ARG A 163 -11.14 6.72 26.54
C ARG A 163 -11.24 6.62 25.04
N THR A 164 -12.43 6.28 24.57
CA THR A 164 -12.81 6.38 23.16
C THR A 164 -13.70 7.61 22.95
N ARG A 165 -13.41 8.40 21.92
CA ARG A 165 -14.22 9.54 21.50
C ARG A 165 -14.58 9.39 20.03
N VAL A 166 -15.86 9.57 19.72
CA VAL A 166 -16.30 9.78 18.34
C VAL A 166 -16.32 11.28 18.07
N VAL A 167 -15.62 11.70 17.03
CA VAL A 167 -15.52 13.10 16.58
C VAL A 167 -16.18 13.21 15.21
N ARG A 168 -16.89 14.33 14.97
CA ARG A 168 -17.39 14.67 13.63
C ARG A 168 -16.43 15.64 12.97
N HIS A 169 -16.24 15.51 11.67
CA HIS A 169 -15.42 16.40 10.86
C HIS A 169 -16.10 16.67 9.51
N ASN A 170 -15.62 17.69 8.81
CA ASN A 170 -16.09 18.09 7.48
C ASN A 170 -15.12 17.68 6.35
N LEU A 171 -14.04 16.96 6.67
CA LEU A 171 -13.11 16.41 5.67
C LEU A 171 -13.85 15.46 4.73
N ALA A 172 -13.77 15.74 3.43
CA ALA A 172 -14.34 14.92 2.36
C ALA A 172 -13.31 13.93 1.80
N PRO A 173 -13.73 12.89 1.06
CA PRO A 173 -12.79 12.01 0.36
C PRO A 173 -11.88 12.80 -0.60
N VAL A 174 -10.57 12.58 -0.49
CA VAL A 174 -9.56 13.39 -1.17
C VAL A 174 -9.07 12.68 -2.44
N PRO A 175 -9.10 13.28 -3.63
CA PRO A 175 -8.46 12.70 -4.81
C PRO A 175 -7.00 12.33 -4.52
N ILE A 176 -6.55 11.14 -4.94
CA ILE A 176 -5.22 10.65 -4.51
C ILE A 176 -4.07 11.60 -4.89
N ARG A 177 -4.18 12.34 -6.00
CA ARG A 177 -3.18 13.33 -6.43
C ARG A 177 -3.02 14.51 -5.46
N ASN A 178 -4.06 14.76 -4.65
CA ASN A 178 -4.11 15.85 -3.69
C ASN A 178 -3.88 15.35 -2.26
N TRP A 179 -3.70 14.04 -2.07
CA TRP A 179 -3.44 13.48 -0.77
C TRP A 179 -2.07 13.96 -0.28
N LYS A 180 -2.07 14.68 0.84
CA LYS A 180 -0.85 15.03 1.57
C LYS A 180 -1.01 14.50 2.98
N MET A 181 -0.08 13.65 3.37
CA MET A 181 -0.06 13.12 4.73
C MET A 181 0.09 14.29 5.71
N LEU A 182 -0.91 14.51 6.58
CA LEU A 182 -0.81 15.10 7.93
C LEU A 182 -1.26 16.55 8.23
N PRO A 183 -1.31 17.58 7.36
CA PRO A 183 -1.72 18.90 7.83
C PRO A 183 -3.20 18.98 8.23
N GLU A 184 -4.08 18.38 7.43
CA GLU A 184 -5.54 18.52 7.56
C GLU A 184 -6.13 17.66 8.69
N LEU A 185 -5.40 16.62 9.11
CA LEU A 185 -5.85 15.71 10.15
C LEU A 185 -5.53 16.19 11.56
N ARG A 186 -4.67 17.21 11.76
CA ARG A 186 -4.26 17.65 13.11
C ARG A 186 -5.43 18.09 14.00
N GLY A 187 -6.49 18.65 13.41
CA GLY A 187 -7.70 19.04 14.15
C GLY A 187 -8.63 17.86 14.50
N THR A 188 -8.46 16.70 13.85
CA THR A 188 -9.34 15.53 14.01
C THR A 188 -8.63 14.39 14.76
N CYS A 189 -7.37 14.15 14.43
CA CYS A 189 -6.48 13.19 15.07
C CYS A 189 -5.43 13.97 15.87
N PRO A 190 -5.52 14.02 17.21
CA PRO A 190 -4.50 14.67 18.02
C PRO A 190 -3.14 14.02 17.79
N ALA A 191 -2.09 14.84 17.78
CA ALA A 191 -0.72 14.33 17.84
C ALA A 191 -0.43 13.81 19.27
N TYR A 192 0.74 13.18 19.44
CA TYR A 192 1.34 13.12 20.77
C TYR A 192 1.63 14.56 21.21
N ASP A 193 1.19 14.94 22.40
CA ASP A 193 1.59 16.18 23.06
C ASP A 193 2.96 16.00 23.73
#